data_AF-A0AA85EU42-F1
#
_entry.id   AF-A0AA85EU42-F1
#
_cell.length_a   1.000
_cell.length_b   1.000
_cell.length_c   1.000
_cell.angle_alpha   90.00
_cell.angle_beta   90.00
_cell.angle_gamma   90.00
#
_symmetry.space_group_name_H-M   'P 1'
#
loop_
_entity.id
_entity.type
_entity.pdbx_description
1 polymer ?
#
loop_
_entity_poly.entity_id
_entity_poly.type
_entity_poly.pdbx_seq_one_letter_code
_entity_poly.pdbx_strand_id
1 'polypeptide(L)'
;MLVYEVLDKLQQAIEDYPPEEQPQRFGNKAFRRWFTWLQENAIEICSTIFHDHGTTDFTDPPISYTEAVNEVSGYLVESFGNSTRIDYGTGHELAFLAFLTCLFKLNILKKQTDSDASTINDLLAVGLVIMPKYLVLVRLLQTTYRMEPAGSHGVWCLDDFQFVPFIWGSSQLIGSQYDPTVIRDRNIVELEKDKYLLFSCIAYIHHCKTGPFEEHSHTLYGISEVPKWEKVNSGLIKMYKGEVLEKFPVVQHFLFGSLLSFDKVQNNKPLGIGINVGGGFSQRGSIPSNIDPFVKPISPTIQQSNEHGEKS
;
A
#
# COMPACT_ATOMS: atom_id res chain seq x y z
N MET A 1 -15.84 18.45 -4.38
CA MET A 1 -14.71 17.79 -3.75
C MET A 1 -14.50 16.43 -4.40
N LEU A 2 -13.68 16.42 -5.45
CA LEU A 2 -13.18 15.18 -6.05
C LEU A 2 -12.20 14.51 -5.07
N VAL A 3 -11.96 13.19 -5.24
CA VAL A 3 -10.98 12.45 -4.40
C VAL A 3 -9.61 13.14 -4.36
N TYR A 4 -9.20 13.75 -5.47
CA TYR A 4 -7.96 14.54 -5.54
C TYR A 4 -7.95 15.71 -4.56
N GLU A 5 -9.04 16.48 -4.52
CA GLU A 5 -9.20 17.65 -3.64
C GLU A 5 -9.28 17.24 -2.17
N VAL A 6 -9.81 16.04 -1.87
CA VAL A 6 -9.71 15.45 -0.53
C VAL A 6 -8.25 15.24 -0.14
N LEU A 7 -7.46 14.61 -1.01
CA LEU A 7 -6.04 14.39 -0.72
C LEU A 7 -5.28 15.72 -0.56
N ASP A 8 -5.63 16.76 -1.32
CA ASP A 8 -5.10 18.11 -1.10
C ASP A 8 -5.47 18.67 0.27
N LYS A 9 -6.74 18.57 0.67
CA LYS A 9 -7.20 19.03 1.99
C LYS A 9 -6.48 18.31 3.13
N LEU A 10 -6.32 16.99 3.01
CA LEU A 10 -5.58 16.17 3.99
C LEU A 10 -4.10 16.55 4.05
N GLN A 11 -3.49 16.85 2.90
CA GLN A 11 -2.10 17.31 2.82
C GLN A 11 -1.92 18.69 3.45
N GLN A 12 -2.79 19.64 3.14
CA GLN A 12 -2.75 21.01 3.69
C GLN A 12 -2.91 21.01 5.21
N ALA A 13 -3.79 20.15 5.74
CA ALA A 13 -3.98 20.04 7.19
C ALA A 13 -2.69 19.66 7.94
N ILE A 14 -1.68 19.06 7.30
CA ILE A 14 -0.39 18.79 7.94
C ILE A 14 0.29 20.08 8.42
N GLU A 15 0.08 21.21 7.72
CA GLU A 15 0.62 22.52 8.09
C GLU A 15 0.08 23.02 9.44
N ASP A 16 -1.15 22.66 9.79
CA ASP A 16 -1.79 23.02 11.06
C ASP A 16 -1.31 22.15 12.24
N TYR A 17 -0.64 21.03 11.96
CA TYR A 17 -0.16 20.08 12.95
C TYR A 17 1.37 19.85 12.82
N PRO A 18 2.21 20.88 12.96
CA PRO A 18 3.65 20.74 12.79
C PRO A 18 4.26 19.75 13.80
N PRO A 19 5.36 19.06 13.44
CA PRO A 19 6.06 18.14 14.33
C PRO A 19 6.46 18.81 15.65
N GLU A 20 6.26 18.09 16.75
CA GLU A 20 6.67 18.57 18.08
C GLU A 20 8.15 18.23 18.35
N GLU A 21 8.83 19.07 19.10
CA GLU A 21 10.12 18.70 19.69
C GLU A 21 9.91 17.58 20.71
N GLN A 22 10.57 16.45 20.48
CA GLN A 22 10.48 15.29 21.35
C GLN A 22 11.81 14.56 21.46
N PRO A 23 12.10 13.93 22.61
CA PRO A 23 13.33 13.16 22.79
C PRO A 23 13.32 11.85 21.97
N GLN A 24 12.13 11.32 21.64
CA GLN A 24 12.01 10.10 20.85
C GLN A 24 12.38 10.34 19.38
N ARG A 25 13.23 9.46 18.84
CA ARG A 25 13.68 9.53 17.45
C ARG A 25 12.57 9.21 16.44
N PHE A 26 11.71 8.23 16.75
CA PHE A 26 10.62 7.76 15.89
C PHE A 26 9.25 8.13 16.46
N GLY A 27 8.25 8.19 15.59
CA GLY A 27 6.86 8.44 15.96
C GLY A 27 6.64 9.81 16.60
N ASN A 28 6.45 10.84 15.79
CA ASN A 28 6.14 12.19 16.30
C ASN A 28 4.69 12.26 16.78
N LYS A 29 4.49 12.65 18.04
CA LYS A 29 3.16 12.70 18.66
C LYS A 29 2.19 13.67 17.98
N ALA A 30 2.69 14.67 17.24
CA ALA A 30 1.84 15.57 16.45
C ALA A 30 0.96 14.81 15.44
N PHE A 31 1.39 13.64 14.95
CA PHE A 31 0.57 12.78 14.10
C PHE A 31 -0.78 12.44 14.73
N ARG A 32 -0.83 12.27 16.06
CA ARG A 32 -2.08 11.98 16.77
C ARG A 32 -3.08 13.11 16.61
N ARG A 33 -2.62 14.36 16.64
CA ARG A 33 -3.48 15.54 16.46
C ARG A 33 -4.02 15.61 15.03
N TRP A 34 -3.16 15.42 14.03
CA TRP A 34 -3.57 15.34 12.62
C TRP A 34 -4.56 14.18 12.38
N PHE A 35 -4.30 13.02 12.97
CA PHE A 35 -5.16 11.84 12.83
C PHE A 35 -6.52 12.04 13.53
N THR A 36 -6.55 12.66 14.73
CA THR A 36 -7.80 13.02 15.41
C THR A 36 -8.62 13.98 14.55
N TRP A 37 -7.99 14.99 13.94
CA TRP A 37 -8.67 15.87 13.00
C TRP A 37 -9.26 15.10 11.81
N LEU A 38 -8.50 14.17 11.22
CA LEU A 38 -9.02 13.31 10.15
C LEU A 38 -10.25 12.52 10.62
N GLN A 39 -10.21 11.93 11.82
CA GLN A 39 -11.35 11.19 12.39
C GLN A 39 -12.59 12.07 12.56
N GLU A 40 -12.41 13.30 13.05
CA GLU A 40 -13.50 14.26 13.27
C GLU A 40 -14.10 14.79 11.96
N ASN A 41 -13.31 14.84 10.88
CA ASN A 41 -13.72 15.43 9.61
C ASN A 41 -14.08 14.40 8.52
N ALA A 42 -13.77 13.10 8.72
CA ALA A 42 -13.92 12.08 7.68
C ALA A 42 -15.36 11.93 7.17
N ILE A 43 -16.36 12.00 8.06
CA ILE A 43 -17.78 11.92 7.70
C ILE A 43 -18.17 13.09 6.80
N GLU A 44 -17.81 14.32 7.17
CA GLU A 44 -18.11 15.52 6.38
C GLU A 44 -17.40 15.49 5.02
N ILE A 45 -16.13 15.05 4.99
CA ILE A 45 -15.35 14.88 3.77
C ILE A 45 -16.04 13.89 2.81
N CYS A 46 -16.43 12.72 3.30
CA CYS A 46 -17.13 11.70 2.51
C CYS A 46 -18.53 12.17 2.06
N SER A 47 -19.27 12.82 2.95
CA SER A 47 -20.57 13.43 2.63
C SER A 47 -20.44 14.44 1.48
N THR A 48 -19.41 15.28 1.50
CA THR A 48 -19.13 16.26 0.44
C THR A 48 -18.84 15.57 -0.90
N ILE A 49 -18.01 14.51 -0.92
CA ILE A 49 -17.78 13.70 -2.13
C ILE A 49 -19.12 13.21 -2.71
N PHE A 50 -20.01 12.68 -1.86
CA PHE A 50 -21.27 12.08 -2.31
C PHE A 50 -22.20 13.14 -2.90
N HIS A 51 -22.33 14.29 -2.24
CA HIS A 51 -23.17 15.40 -2.69
C HIS A 51 -22.69 16.02 -4.00
N ASP A 52 -21.38 16.24 -4.17
CA ASP A 52 -20.84 16.85 -5.38
C ASP A 52 -20.97 15.94 -6.61
N HIS A 53 -21.05 14.63 -6.40
CA HIS A 53 -21.38 13.66 -7.45
C HIS A 53 -22.89 13.49 -7.68
N GLY A 54 -23.74 14.19 -6.93
CA GLY A 54 -25.20 14.18 -7.08
C GLY A 54 -25.87 12.88 -6.60
N THR A 55 -25.17 12.06 -5.81
CA THR A 55 -25.66 10.74 -5.39
C THR A 55 -25.93 10.70 -3.90
N THR A 56 -27.20 10.68 -3.52
CA THR A 56 -27.64 10.51 -2.12
C THR A 56 -28.57 9.32 -1.90
N ASP A 57 -28.98 8.65 -2.98
CA ASP A 57 -29.84 7.47 -2.96
C ASP A 57 -29.10 6.31 -3.63
N PHE A 58 -28.93 5.22 -2.89
CA PHE A 58 -28.16 4.06 -3.31
C PHE A 58 -29.09 2.85 -3.44
N THR A 59 -29.50 2.59 -4.67
CA THR A 59 -30.43 1.49 -4.99
C THR A 59 -29.69 0.21 -5.40
N ASP A 60 -28.46 0.33 -5.90
CA ASP A 60 -27.57 -0.79 -6.24
C ASP A 60 -26.10 -0.45 -5.93
N PRO A 61 -25.50 -1.00 -4.86
CA PRO A 61 -26.14 -1.86 -3.86
C PRO A 61 -27.16 -1.08 -2.99
N PRO A 62 -28.20 -1.74 -2.47
CA PRO A 62 -29.16 -1.11 -1.56
C PRO A 62 -28.50 -0.82 -0.21
N ILE A 63 -28.31 0.45 0.10
CA ILE A 63 -27.68 0.92 1.35
C ILE A 63 -28.23 2.30 1.71
N SER A 64 -28.42 2.58 3.00
CA SER A 64 -28.82 3.92 3.42
C SER A 64 -27.67 4.92 3.25
N TYR A 65 -27.97 6.18 2.97
CA TYR A 65 -26.95 7.24 2.86
C TYR A 65 -26.03 7.29 4.09
N THR A 66 -26.61 7.26 5.29
CA THR A 66 -25.87 7.31 6.56
C THR A 66 -24.93 6.13 6.71
N GLU A 67 -25.38 4.92 6.38
CA GLU A 67 -24.56 3.70 6.44
C GLU A 67 -23.42 3.76 5.42
N ALA A 68 -23.69 4.20 4.19
CA ALA A 68 -22.69 4.35 3.14
C ALA A 68 -21.59 5.35 3.52
N VAL A 69 -21.97 6.53 4.03
CA VAL A 69 -21.00 7.56 4.46
C VAL A 69 -20.18 7.06 5.65
N ASN A 70 -20.82 6.44 6.65
CA ASN A 70 -20.10 5.88 7.80
C ASN A 70 -19.08 4.82 7.37
N GLU A 71 -19.48 3.85 6.54
CA GLU A 71 -18.61 2.79 6.06
C GLU A 71 -17.44 3.34 5.22
N VAL A 72 -17.72 4.22 4.25
CA VAL A 72 -16.69 4.82 3.40
C VAL A 72 -15.72 5.68 4.20
N SER A 73 -16.20 6.45 5.18
CA SER A 73 -15.35 7.26 6.06
C SER A 73 -14.41 6.40 6.92
N GLY A 74 -14.86 5.22 7.36
CA GLY A 74 -14.02 4.27 8.10
C GLY A 74 -12.81 3.84 7.29
N TYR A 75 -13.01 3.47 6.01
CA TYR A 75 -11.90 3.14 5.11
C TYR A 75 -10.97 4.33 4.88
N LEU A 76 -11.50 5.54 4.73
CA LEU A 76 -10.68 6.75 4.58
C LEU A 76 -9.79 6.99 5.81
N VAL A 77 -10.34 6.87 7.03
CA VAL A 77 -9.57 7.04 8.27
C VAL A 77 -8.45 6.01 8.39
N GLU A 78 -8.74 4.74 8.09
CA GLU A 78 -7.75 3.65 8.17
C GLU A 78 -6.67 3.72 7.06
N SER A 79 -6.79 4.65 6.10
CA SER A 79 -5.89 4.76 4.95
C SER A 79 -4.52 5.40 5.25
N PHE A 80 -4.32 6.00 6.42
CA PHE A 80 -3.19 6.91 6.67
C PHE A 80 -2.31 6.55 7.87
N GLY A 81 -2.48 5.37 8.46
CA GLY A 81 -1.64 4.86 9.55
C GLY A 81 -2.40 4.65 10.85
N ASN A 82 -1.66 4.35 11.92
CA ASN A 82 -2.23 4.13 13.25
C ASN A 82 -1.78 5.21 14.24
N SER A 83 -2.72 5.95 14.85
CA SER A 83 -2.40 7.06 15.77
C SER A 83 -1.67 6.62 17.05
N THR A 84 -1.92 5.41 17.53
CA THR A 84 -1.31 4.93 18.77
C THR A 84 0.14 4.54 18.55
N ARG A 85 0.38 3.69 17.54
CA ARG A 85 1.72 3.18 17.18
C ARG A 85 2.54 4.17 16.36
N ILE A 86 1.89 5.13 15.71
CA ILE A 86 2.51 6.10 14.78
C ILE A 86 3.27 5.36 13.68
N ASP A 87 2.59 4.37 13.10
CA ASP A 87 3.10 3.54 12.02
C ASP A 87 2.18 3.59 10.79
N TYR A 88 2.73 3.23 9.64
CA TYR A 88 2.03 3.08 8.37
C TYR A 88 2.58 1.86 7.63
N GLY A 89 1.77 1.20 6.81
CA GLY A 89 2.20 0.05 6.02
C GLY A 89 1.13 -0.39 5.03
N THR A 90 1.33 -1.56 4.42
CA THR A 90 0.51 -2.08 3.31
C THR A 90 -0.94 -2.35 3.69
N GLY A 91 -1.25 -2.56 4.98
CA GLY A 91 -2.64 -2.65 5.45
C GLY A 91 -3.40 -1.31 5.32
N HIS A 92 -2.72 -0.19 5.52
CA HIS A 92 -3.28 1.14 5.35
C HIS A 92 -3.42 1.51 3.87
N GLU A 93 -2.43 1.14 3.04
CA GLU A 93 -2.56 1.22 1.57
C GLU A 93 -3.77 0.42 1.07
N LEU A 94 -3.97 -0.78 1.60
CA LEU A 94 -5.13 -1.63 1.30
C LEU A 94 -6.46 -0.98 1.74
N ALA A 95 -6.50 -0.29 2.89
CA ALA A 95 -7.67 0.47 3.32
C ALA A 95 -7.99 1.63 2.35
N PHE A 96 -6.98 2.29 1.78
CA PHE A 96 -7.19 3.31 0.75
C PHE A 96 -7.78 2.72 -0.54
N LEU A 97 -7.32 1.54 -0.95
CA LEU A 97 -7.93 0.82 -2.06
C LEU A 97 -9.37 0.39 -1.76
N ALA A 98 -9.67 0.04 -0.51
CA ALA A 98 -11.03 -0.26 -0.06
C ALA A 98 -11.94 0.97 -0.13
N PHE A 99 -11.45 2.14 0.31
CA PHE A 99 -12.13 3.42 0.15
C PHE A 99 -12.49 3.69 -1.32
N LEU A 100 -11.52 3.61 -2.23
CA LEU A 100 -11.75 3.80 -3.67
C LEU A 100 -12.71 2.75 -4.25
N THR A 101 -12.59 1.50 -3.82
CA THR A 101 -13.48 0.40 -4.25
C THR A 101 -14.92 0.65 -3.84
N CYS A 102 -15.15 1.20 -2.64
CA CYS A 102 -16.49 1.58 -2.20
C CYS A 102 -17.07 2.70 -3.05
N LEU A 103 -16.27 3.70 -3.44
CA LEU A 103 -16.73 4.75 -4.36
C LEU A 103 -17.13 4.19 -5.74
N PHE A 104 -16.43 3.17 -6.25
CA PHE A 104 -16.87 2.46 -7.46
C PHE A 104 -18.16 1.66 -7.24
N LYS A 105 -18.29 0.97 -6.11
CA LYS A 105 -19.50 0.20 -5.77
C LYS A 105 -20.74 1.09 -5.64
N LEU A 106 -20.56 2.31 -5.15
CA LEU A 106 -21.61 3.32 -5.03
C LEU A 106 -21.84 4.11 -6.33
N ASN A 107 -21.16 3.77 -7.44
CA ASN A 107 -21.21 4.47 -8.72
C ASN A 107 -20.82 5.97 -8.66
N ILE A 108 -20.10 6.38 -7.61
CA ILE A 108 -19.52 7.73 -7.49
C ILE A 108 -18.34 7.84 -8.45
N LEU A 109 -17.45 6.83 -8.43
CA LEU A 109 -16.45 6.62 -9.47
C LEU A 109 -16.99 5.63 -10.49
N LYS A 110 -16.70 5.88 -11.77
CA LYS A 110 -17.23 5.11 -12.91
C LYS A 110 -16.11 4.42 -13.67
N LYS A 111 -16.36 3.16 -14.02
CA LYS A 111 -15.52 2.41 -14.95
C LYS A 111 -16.04 2.68 -16.36
N GLN A 112 -15.13 2.76 -17.33
CA GLN A 112 -15.54 2.79 -18.73
C GLN A 112 -16.35 1.53 -19.05
N THR A 113 -17.57 1.73 -19.54
CA THR A 113 -18.38 0.64 -20.11
C THR A 113 -18.22 0.67 -21.62
N ASP A 114 -18.12 -0.50 -22.26
CA ASP A 114 -17.91 -0.66 -23.71
C ASP A 114 -18.98 0.05 -24.57
N SER A 115 -20.12 0.42 -23.98
CA SER A 115 -21.26 1.05 -24.65
C SER A 115 -21.13 2.55 -24.90
N ASP A 116 -20.20 3.28 -24.28
CA ASP A 116 -20.11 4.74 -24.47
C ASP A 116 -18.68 5.28 -24.31
N ALA A 117 -17.98 5.40 -25.44
CA ALA A 117 -16.59 5.90 -25.52
C ALA A 117 -16.41 7.35 -25.02
N SER A 118 -17.52 8.05 -24.72
CA SER A 118 -17.54 9.37 -24.11
C SER A 118 -17.45 9.35 -22.57
N THR A 119 -17.54 8.17 -21.93
CA THR A 119 -17.53 8.04 -20.46
C THR A 119 -16.13 8.18 -19.89
N ILE A 120 -15.97 9.04 -18.89
CA ILE A 120 -14.73 9.22 -18.12
C ILE A 120 -14.34 7.89 -17.47
N ASN A 121 -13.11 7.44 -17.72
CA ASN A 121 -12.58 6.20 -17.13
C ASN A 121 -11.86 6.51 -15.81
N ASP A 122 -12.61 6.57 -14.71
CA ASP A 122 -12.04 6.88 -13.39
C ASP A 122 -11.06 5.79 -12.92
N LEU A 123 -11.12 4.58 -13.49
CA LEU A 123 -10.16 3.52 -13.17
C LEU A 123 -8.73 3.91 -13.59
N LEU A 124 -8.57 4.55 -14.75
CA LEU A 124 -7.28 5.08 -15.18
C LEU A 124 -6.86 6.27 -14.32
N ALA A 125 -7.78 7.17 -13.99
CA ALA A 125 -7.51 8.31 -13.12
C ALA A 125 -7.05 7.87 -11.73
N VAL A 126 -7.60 6.77 -11.19
CA VAL A 126 -7.15 6.19 -9.92
C VAL A 126 -5.67 5.81 -9.97
N GLY A 127 -5.25 5.10 -11.03
CA GLY A 127 -3.86 4.69 -11.19
C GLY A 127 -2.90 5.84 -11.53
N LEU A 128 -3.32 6.77 -12.39
CA LEU A 128 -2.43 7.77 -13.00
C LEU A 128 -2.45 9.14 -12.30
N VAL A 129 -3.47 9.42 -11.49
CA VAL A 129 -3.67 10.73 -10.85
C VAL A 129 -3.81 10.59 -9.33
N ILE A 130 -4.74 9.74 -8.87
CA ILE A 130 -5.03 9.60 -7.44
C ILE A 130 -3.90 8.87 -6.71
N MET A 131 -3.35 7.79 -7.27
CA MET A 131 -2.27 7.05 -6.62
C MET A 131 -0.98 7.88 -6.48
N PRO A 132 -0.46 8.58 -7.51
CA PRO A 132 0.65 9.50 -7.31
C PRO A 132 0.37 10.55 -6.23
N LYS A 133 -0.84 11.12 -6.20
CA LYS A 133 -1.23 12.12 -5.20
C LYS A 133 -1.27 11.54 -3.78
N TYR A 134 -1.82 10.34 -3.63
CA TYR A 134 -1.82 9.59 -2.38
C TYR A 134 -0.40 9.31 -1.91
N LEU A 135 0.51 8.89 -2.81
CA LEU A 135 1.91 8.64 -2.48
C LEU A 135 2.63 9.89 -1.97
N VAL A 136 2.39 11.05 -2.58
CA VAL A 136 2.93 12.33 -2.09
C VAL A 136 2.48 12.58 -0.65
N LEU A 137 1.18 12.43 -0.37
CA LEU A 137 0.62 12.63 0.97
C LEU A 137 1.20 11.66 2.00
N VAL A 138 1.19 10.34 1.74
CA VAL A 138 1.69 9.37 2.73
C VAL A 138 3.20 9.48 2.93
N ARG A 139 3.99 9.83 1.91
CA ARG A 139 5.44 10.13 2.07
C ARG A 139 5.66 11.37 2.92
N LEU A 140 4.82 12.40 2.75
CA LEU A 140 4.88 13.58 3.60
C LEU A 140 4.53 13.25 5.05
N LEU A 141 3.50 12.44 5.31
CA LEU A 141 3.18 11.96 6.66
C LEU A 141 4.32 11.14 7.28
N GLN A 142 4.86 10.17 6.52
CA GLN A 142 5.96 9.31 6.95
C GLN A 142 7.19 10.12 7.37
N THR A 143 7.57 11.12 6.58
CA THR A 143 8.76 11.94 6.84
C THR A 143 8.52 12.99 7.91
N THR A 144 7.40 13.72 7.84
CA THR A 144 7.04 14.80 8.79
C THR A 144 6.90 14.24 10.20
N TYR A 145 6.18 13.13 10.35
CA TYR A 145 5.92 12.53 11.65
C TYR A 145 6.83 11.35 11.99
N ARG A 146 7.85 11.07 11.17
CA ARG A 146 8.82 9.98 11.41
C ARG A 146 8.14 8.66 11.71
N MET A 147 7.13 8.32 10.91
CA MET A 147 6.28 7.14 11.12
C MET A 147 7.10 5.86 10.93
N GLU A 148 6.78 4.85 11.73
CA GLU A 148 7.45 3.55 11.64
C GLU A 148 6.80 2.66 10.56
N PRO A 149 7.57 1.79 9.89
CA PRO A 149 7.02 0.77 9.01
C PRO A 149 6.18 -0.27 9.77
N ALA A 150 4.89 -0.34 9.50
CA ALA A 150 3.97 -1.30 10.12
C ALA A 150 4.14 -2.68 9.49
N GLY A 151 4.58 -3.67 10.29
CA GLY A 151 4.70 -5.05 9.85
C GLY A 151 5.84 -5.32 8.86
N SER A 152 6.79 -4.39 8.68
CA SER A 152 7.94 -4.61 7.80
C SER A 152 8.84 -5.72 8.32
N HIS A 153 9.39 -6.53 7.41
CA HIS A 153 10.36 -7.58 7.71
C HIS A 153 11.81 -7.14 7.39
N GLY A 154 12.08 -5.84 7.40
CA GLY A 154 13.37 -5.27 7.01
C GLY A 154 13.68 -5.52 5.54
N VAL A 155 14.91 -5.91 5.22
CA VAL A 155 15.41 -6.01 3.83
C VAL A 155 14.69 -7.02 2.92
N TRP A 156 13.83 -7.88 3.49
CA TRP A 156 13.11 -8.94 2.77
C TRP A 156 11.72 -8.53 2.30
N CYS A 157 11.17 -7.39 2.76
CA CYS A 157 9.93 -6.89 2.19
C CYS A 157 10.19 -6.17 0.85
N LEU A 158 9.13 -5.96 0.07
CA LEU A 158 9.23 -5.26 -1.21
C LEU A 158 9.65 -3.80 -1.01
N ASP A 159 9.00 -3.14 -0.06
CA ASP A 159 9.26 -1.78 0.38
C ASP A 159 8.83 -1.65 1.86
N ASP A 160 9.29 -0.61 2.54
CA ASP A 160 8.97 -0.39 3.96
C ASP A 160 7.48 -0.09 4.16
N PHE A 161 6.83 0.55 3.18
CA PHE A 161 5.48 1.12 3.36
C PHE A 161 4.46 0.69 2.31
N GLN A 162 4.84 0.61 1.02
CA GLN A 162 3.92 0.49 -0.10
C GLN A 162 4.05 -0.85 -0.82
N PHE A 163 3.03 -1.23 -1.60
CA PHE A 163 3.09 -2.42 -2.45
C PHE A 163 2.46 -2.16 -3.82
N VAL A 164 1.24 -1.63 -3.83
CA VAL A 164 0.41 -1.49 -5.04
C VAL A 164 1.04 -0.61 -6.14
N PRO A 165 1.75 0.49 -5.83
CA PRO A 165 2.48 1.26 -6.83
C PRO A 165 3.51 0.45 -7.62
N PHE A 166 4.10 -0.59 -7.02
CA PHE A 166 5.02 -1.48 -7.73
C PHE A 166 4.26 -2.38 -8.71
N ILE A 167 3.08 -2.87 -8.34
CA ILE A 167 2.22 -3.65 -9.24
C ILE A 167 1.79 -2.79 -10.43
N TRP A 168 1.21 -1.63 -10.16
CA TRP A 168 0.68 -0.75 -11.20
C TRP A 168 1.82 -0.15 -12.04
N GLY A 169 2.92 0.24 -11.41
CA GLY A 169 4.09 0.76 -12.10
C GLY A 169 4.80 -0.29 -12.96
N SER A 170 4.89 -1.54 -12.52
CA SER A 170 5.42 -2.61 -13.38
C SER A 170 4.49 -2.87 -14.57
N SER A 171 3.18 -2.66 -14.41
CA SER A 171 2.22 -2.74 -15.52
C SER A 171 2.41 -1.62 -16.53
N GLN A 172 2.76 -0.39 -16.10
CA GLN A 172 3.07 0.73 -16.99
C GLN A 172 4.32 0.46 -17.86
N LEU A 173 5.24 -0.39 -17.39
CA LEU A 173 6.50 -0.70 -18.06
C LEU A 173 6.42 -1.89 -19.03
N ILE A 174 5.30 -2.61 -19.07
CA ILE A 174 5.05 -3.69 -20.04
C ILE A 174 5.07 -3.11 -21.46
N GLY A 175 5.90 -3.67 -22.33
CA GLY A 175 6.09 -3.18 -23.71
C GLY A 175 6.89 -1.87 -23.83
N SER A 176 7.45 -1.36 -22.73
CA SER A 176 8.36 -0.20 -22.77
C SER A 176 9.75 -0.58 -23.29
N GLN A 177 10.59 0.43 -23.52
CA GLN A 177 11.99 0.24 -23.94
C GLN A 177 12.92 -0.27 -22.84
N TYR A 178 12.45 -0.31 -21.59
CA TYR A 178 13.26 -0.70 -20.45
C TYR A 178 12.98 -2.16 -20.07
N ASP A 179 14.02 -2.92 -19.78
CA ASP A 179 13.91 -4.19 -19.08
C ASP A 179 14.02 -4.00 -17.55
N PRO A 180 13.64 -4.99 -16.73
CA PRO A 180 13.64 -4.84 -15.27
C PRO A 180 14.99 -4.50 -14.63
N THR A 181 16.12 -4.74 -15.29
CA THR A 181 17.44 -4.38 -14.73
C THR A 181 17.59 -2.87 -14.55
N VAL A 182 16.81 -2.07 -15.30
CA VAL A 182 16.80 -0.60 -15.25
C VAL A 182 16.57 -0.04 -13.85
N ILE A 183 15.89 -0.77 -12.95
CA ILE A 183 15.60 -0.25 -11.61
C ILE A 183 16.87 -0.09 -10.76
N ARG A 184 17.99 -0.67 -11.20
CA ARG A 184 19.32 -0.50 -10.60
C ARG A 184 20.04 0.76 -11.11
N ASP A 185 19.61 1.32 -12.24
CA ASP A 185 20.17 2.55 -12.79
C ASP A 185 19.50 3.77 -12.15
N ARG A 186 20.17 4.32 -11.14
CA ARG A 186 19.70 5.50 -10.41
C ARG A 186 19.45 6.71 -11.31
N ASN A 187 20.21 6.87 -12.41
CA ASN A 187 20.06 8.04 -13.28
C ASN A 187 18.79 7.93 -14.11
N ILE A 188 18.51 6.75 -14.68
CA ILE A 188 17.27 6.52 -15.44
C ILE A 188 16.07 6.60 -14.50
N VAL A 189 16.15 5.98 -13.33
CA VAL A 189 15.08 6.03 -12.32
C VAL A 189 14.77 7.48 -11.95
N GLU A 190 15.79 8.30 -11.64
CA GLU A 190 15.57 9.70 -11.27
C GLU A 190 14.98 10.53 -12.42
N LEU A 191 15.41 10.27 -13.66
CA LEU A 191 14.91 10.96 -14.86
C LEU A 191 13.43 10.63 -15.15
N GLU A 192 13.02 9.39 -14.92
CA GLU A 192 11.71 8.87 -15.32
C GLU A 192 10.70 8.75 -14.15
N LYS A 193 11.10 9.14 -12.93
CA LYS A 193 10.31 9.00 -11.69
C LYS A 193 8.93 9.67 -11.76
N ASP A 194 8.79 10.75 -12.52
CA ASP A 194 7.54 11.51 -12.64
C ASP A 194 6.59 10.90 -13.70
N LYS A 195 7.07 9.96 -14.52
CA LYS A 195 6.28 9.29 -15.56
C LYS A 195 5.80 7.90 -15.15
N TYR A 196 6.54 7.20 -14.29
CA TYR A 196 6.25 5.82 -13.90
C TYR A 196 6.17 5.67 -12.38
N LEU A 197 5.08 5.07 -11.89
CA LEU A 197 4.86 4.83 -10.45
C LEU A 197 6.00 4.03 -9.82
N LEU A 198 6.48 3.00 -10.52
CA LEU A 198 7.55 2.15 -10.03
C LEU A 198 8.83 2.97 -9.85
N PHE A 199 9.21 3.78 -10.84
CA PHE A 199 10.39 4.64 -10.74
C PHE A 199 10.23 5.72 -9.67
N SER A 200 9.03 6.28 -9.48
CA SER A 200 8.73 7.16 -8.34
C SER A 200 9.05 6.51 -6.99
N CYS A 201 8.68 5.24 -6.82
CA CYS A 201 8.98 4.49 -5.59
C CYS A 201 10.47 4.19 -5.44
N ILE A 202 11.16 3.73 -6.51
CA ILE A 202 12.59 3.44 -6.44
C ILE A 202 13.41 4.71 -6.18
N ALA A 203 13.07 5.83 -6.82
CA ALA A 203 13.69 7.13 -6.56
C ALA A 203 13.52 7.55 -5.09
N TYR A 204 12.33 7.35 -4.52
CA TYR A 204 12.07 7.63 -3.10
C TYR A 204 12.91 6.72 -2.18
N ILE A 205 13.06 5.44 -2.51
CA ILE A 205 13.94 4.51 -1.76
C ILE A 205 15.39 5.02 -1.77
N HIS A 206 15.92 5.43 -2.93
CA HIS A 206 17.27 5.99 -3.03
C HIS A 206 17.45 7.32 -2.30
N HIS A 207 16.36 8.07 -2.08
CA HIS A 207 16.38 9.27 -1.27
C HIS A 207 16.44 8.94 0.24
N CYS A 208 15.68 7.92 0.67
CA CYS A 208 15.56 7.55 2.09
C CYS A 208 16.68 6.65 2.60
N LYS A 209 17.25 5.80 1.73
CA LYS A 209 18.24 4.78 2.10
C LYS A 209 19.58 5.06 1.43
N THR A 210 20.65 4.88 2.18
CA THR A 210 22.04 5.04 1.70
C THR A 210 22.75 3.69 1.67
N GLY A 211 23.65 3.52 0.71
CA GLY A 211 24.42 2.28 0.53
C GLY A 211 24.05 1.55 -0.75
N PRO A 212 24.62 0.35 -0.98
CA PRO A 212 24.29 -0.49 -2.12
C PRO A 212 22.82 -0.92 -2.11
N PHE A 213 22.17 -0.90 -3.29
CA PHE A 213 20.74 -1.15 -3.41
C PHE A 213 20.36 -2.58 -2.98
N GLU A 214 21.22 -3.54 -3.31
CA GLU A 214 21.09 -4.95 -2.94
C GLU A 214 21.13 -5.21 -1.42
N GLU A 215 21.76 -4.33 -0.65
CA GLU A 215 21.88 -4.46 0.80
C GLU A 215 20.61 -3.99 1.52
N HIS A 216 20.01 -2.90 1.05
CA HIS A 216 18.87 -2.27 1.71
C HIS A 216 17.51 -2.58 1.07
N SER A 217 17.51 -3.14 -0.15
CA SER A 217 16.33 -3.42 -0.97
C SER A 217 16.48 -4.76 -1.73
N HIS A 218 16.86 -5.81 -1.01
CA HIS A 218 17.20 -7.12 -1.57
C HIS A 218 16.11 -7.72 -2.46
N THR A 219 14.84 -7.65 -2.04
CA THR A 219 13.71 -8.17 -2.83
C THR A 219 13.54 -7.43 -4.15
N LEU A 220 13.69 -6.10 -4.16
CA LEU A 220 13.66 -5.31 -5.40
C LEU A 220 14.88 -5.61 -6.28
N TYR A 221 16.05 -5.82 -5.68
CA TYR A 221 17.22 -6.27 -6.43
C TYR A 221 16.94 -7.61 -7.13
N GLY A 222 16.33 -8.58 -6.43
CA GLY A 222 15.92 -9.85 -7.05
C GLY A 222 14.88 -9.68 -8.18
N ILE A 223 13.99 -8.70 -8.08
CA ILE A 223 13.04 -8.35 -9.16
C ILE A 223 13.77 -7.83 -10.40
N SER A 224 14.89 -7.10 -10.24
CA SER A 224 15.68 -6.59 -11.36
C SER A 224 16.28 -7.72 -12.22
N GLU A 225 16.45 -8.92 -11.66
CA GLU A 225 16.98 -10.10 -12.35
C GLU A 225 15.89 -10.88 -13.12
N VAL A 226 14.64 -10.46 -13.04
CA VAL A 226 13.53 -11.07 -13.80
C VAL A 226 13.59 -10.54 -15.25
N PRO A 227 13.48 -11.39 -16.28
CA PRO A 227 13.79 -10.97 -17.65
C PRO A 227 12.76 -10.03 -18.30
N LYS A 228 11.52 -9.98 -17.79
CA LYS A 228 10.42 -9.25 -18.44
C LYS A 228 9.42 -8.67 -17.44
N TRP A 229 8.91 -7.47 -17.73
CA TRP A 229 7.92 -6.78 -16.88
C TRP A 229 6.60 -7.54 -16.71
N GLU A 230 6.16 -8.32 -17.69
CA GLU A 230 4.95 -9.16 -17.56
C GLU A 230 5.14 -10.24 -16.47
N LYS A 231 6.35 -10.77 -16.35
CA LYS A 231 6.71 -11.73 -15.29
C LYS A 231 6.85 -11.04 -13.94
N VAL A 232 7.46 -9.85 -13.90
CA VAL A 232 7.52 -9.03 -12.69
C VAL A 232 6.11 -8.71 -12.19
N ASN A 233 5.25 -8.16 -13.04
CA ASN A 233 3.88 -7.79 -12.67
C ASN A 233 3.07 -8.98 -12.18
N SER A 234 3.09 -10.10 -12.91
CA SER A 234 2.42 -11.33 -12.49
C SER A 234 2.97 -11.87 -11.16
N GLY A 235 4.28 -11.74 -10.93
CA GLY A 235 4.94 -12.12 -9.68
C GLY A 235 4.53 -11.24 -8.51
N LEU A 236 4.52 -9.91 -8.71
CA LEU A 236 4.09 -8.93 -7.71
C LEU A 236 2.62 -9.12 -7.33
N ILE A 237 1.73 -9.44 -8.27
CA ILE A 237 0.32 -9.76 -7.95
C ILE A 237 0.23 -11.00 -7.05
N LYS A 238 1.02 -12.04 -7.33
CA LYS A 238 1.05 -13.25 -6.48
C LYS A 238 1.63 -12.95 -5.10
N MET A 239 2.70 -12.16 -5.05
CA MET A 239 3.33 -11.74 -3.80
C MET A 239 2.38 -10.87 -2.97
N TYR A 240 1.60 -9.97 -3.57
CA TYR A 240 0.59 -9.17 -2.87
C TYR A 240 -0.49 -10.05 -2.22
N LYS A 241 -0.93 -11.09 -2.92
CA LYS A 241 -1.88 -12.06 -2.33
C LYS A 241 -1.28 -12.74 -1.10
N GLY A 242 -0.08 -13.30 -1.21
CA GLY A 242 0.55 -14.05 -0.11
C GLY A 242 1.05 -13.18 1.06
N GLU A 243 1.63 -12.02 0.78
CA GLU A 243 2.30 -11.19 1.78
C GLU A 243 1.47 -10.02 2.31
N VAL A 244 0.35 -9.68 1.65
CA VAL A 244 -0.60 -8.68 2.13
C VAL A 244 -1.93 -9.35 2.43
N LEU A 245 -2.66 -9.83 1.42
CA LEU A 245 -4.06 -10.26 1.58
C LEU A 245 -4.23 -11.54 2.44
N GLU A 246 -3.29 -12.47 2.37
CA GLU A 246 -3.29 -13.73 3.15
C GLU A 246 -2.46 -13.62 4.45
N LYS A 247 -1.90 -12.44 4.73
CA LYS A 247 -1.02 -12.21 5.87
C LYS A 247 -1.80 -11.64 7.04
N PHE A 248 -2.20 -12.50 7.99
CA PHE A 248 -3.05 -12.11 9.13
C PHE A 248 -2.58 -10.84 9.86
N PRO A 249 -1.29 -10.67 10.22
CA PRO A 249 -0.83 -9.44 10.88
C PRO A 249 -1.10 -8.15 10.10
N VAL A 250 -1.19 -8.23 8.77
CA VAL A 250 -1.47 -7.10 7.87
C VAL A 250 -2.97 -6.85 7.76
N VAL A 251 -3.78 -7.89 7.58
CA VAL A 251 -5.23 -7.76 7.31
C VAL A 251 -6.12 -7.84 8.54
N GLN A 252 -5.59 -8.15 9.73
CA GLN A 252 -6.38 -8.24 10.97
C GLN A 252 -7.14 -6.94 11.33
N HIS A 253 -6.71 -5.80 10.80
CA HIS A 253 -7.35 -4.49 11.00
C HIS A 253 -8.26 -4.07 9.83
N PHE A 254 -8.40 -4.91 8.80
CA PHE A 254 -9.27 -4.60 7.66
C PHE A 254 -10.74 -4.59 8.09
N LEU A 255 -11.43 -3.49 7.80
CA LEU A 255 -12.84 -3.30 8.17
C LEU A 255 -13.76 -4.02 7.18
N PHE A 256 -14.85 -4.58 7.70
CA PHE A 256 -15.93 -5.15 6.90
C PHE A 256 -17.23 -4.42 7.20
N GLY A 257 -18.00 -4.18 6.14
CA GLY A 257 -19.30 -3.51 6.21
C GLY A 257 -20.26 -4.08 5.18
N SER A 258 -21.26 -3.31 4.79
CA SER A 258 -22.26 -3.71 3.80
C SER A 258 -21.71 -3.69 2.37
N LEU A 259 -20.84 -2.73 2.04
CA LEU A 259 -20.23 -2.58 0.72
C LEU A 259 -19.13 -3.62 0.51
N LEU A 260 -18.30 -3.85 1.54
CA LEU A 260 -17.28 -4.89 1.59
C LEU A 260 -17.60 -5.89 2.70
N SER A 261 -18.55 -6.80 2.42
CA SER A 261 -19.01 -7.79 3.38
C SER A 261 -17.99 -8.91 3.63
N PHE A 262 -17.98 -9.40 4.87
CA PHE A 262 -17.29 -10.63 5.27
C PHE A 262 -18.05 -11.90 4.87
N ASP A 263 -19.29 -11.75 4.41
CA ASP A 263 -20.11 -12.88 3.95
C ASP A 263 -19.45 -13.60 2.78
N LYS A 264 -19.67 -14.91 2.74
CA LYS A 264 -19.17 -15.74 1.65
C LYS A 264 -19.71 -15.23 0.32
N VAL A 265 -18.80 -14.96 -0.62
CA VAL A 265 -19.14 -14.53 -1.99
C VAL A 265 -20.13 -15.51 -2.61
N GLN A 266 -21.33 -15.03 -2.94
CA GLN A 266 -22.30 -15.78 -3.71
C GLN A 266 -21.93 -15.64 -5.18
N ASN A 267 -21.23 -16.65 -5.73
CA ASN A 267 -20.79 -16.69 -7.13
C ASN A 267 -21.99 -16.82 -8.10
N ASN A 268 -22.74 -15.75 -8.30
CA ASN A 268 -23.84 -15.71 -9.28
C ASN A 268 -23.48 -14.95 -10.58
N LYS A 269 -22.27 -14.41 -10.70
CA LYS A 269 -21.71 -13.90 -11.97
C LYS A 269 -20.22 -14.27 -12.08
N PRO A 270 -19.74 -14.78 -13.22
CA PRO A 270 -18.30 -14.95 -13.44
C PRO A 270 -17.61 -13.59 -13.37
N LEU A 271 -16.45 -13.52 -12.71
CA LEU A 271 -15.60 -12.32 -12.77
C LEU A 271 -15.37 -12.00 -14.25
N GLY A 272 -15.66 -10.75 -14.63
CA GLY A 272 -15.51 -10.25 -15.99
C GLY A 272 -14.13 -10.62 -16.56
N ILE A 273 -14.16 -11.05 -17.82
CA ILE A 273 -13.02 -11.58 -18.56
C ILE A 273 -11.90 -10.53 -18.59
N GLY A 274 -10.80 -10.86 -17.92
CA GLY A 274 -9.56 -10.08 -17.91
C GLY A 274 -8.50 -10.88 -17.17
N ILE A 275 -7.75 -11.69 -17.91
CA ILE A 275 -6.77 -12.69 -17.46
C ILE A 275 -7.40 -14.04 -17.10
N ASN A 276 -7.30 -14.95 -18.06
CA ASN A 276 -7.62 -16.36 -17.94
C ASN A 276 -6.65 -17.02 -16.95
N VAL A 277 -6.98 -17.02 -15.65
CA VAL A 277 -6.28 -17.84 -14.64
C VAL A 277 -6.95 -19.22 -14.63
N GLY A 278 -6.83 -19.92 -15.76
CA GLY A 278 -7.22 -21.32 -15.89
C GLY A 278 -6.08 -22.21 -15.40
N GLY A 279 -6.24 -22.79 -14.23
CA GLY A 279 -5.32 -23.80 -13.69
C GLY A 279 -5.79 -24.24 -12.32
N GLY A 280 -6.50 -25.37 -12.28
CA GLY A 280 -7.13 -25.91 -11.09
C GLY A 280 -6.18 -26.08 -9.90
N PHE A 281 -6.76 -25.93 -8.71
CA PHE A 281 -6.16 -26.32 -7.45
C PHE A 281 -5.74 -27.79 -7.52
N SER A 282 -4.43 -28.02 -7.62
CA SER A 282 -3.78 -29.24 -7.17
C SER A 282 -2.67 -28.83 -6.22
N GLN A 283 -2.67 -29.48 -5.07
CA GLN A 283 -1.63 -29.33 -4.05
C GLN A 283 -0.24 -29.62 -4.65
N ARG A 284 0.76 -28.91 -4.13
CA ARG A 284 2.21 -29.04 -4.38
C ARG A 284 2.68 -28.65 -5.78
N GLY A 285 3.07 -27.38 -5.88
CA GLY A 285 3.96 -26.87 -6.91
C GLY A 285 4.83 -25.79 -6.30
N SER A 286 5.89 -26.19 -5.61
CA SER A 286 6.94 -25.35 -5.05
C SER A 286 7.56 -24.47 -6.14
N ILE A 287 7.62 -23.16 -5.87
CA ILE A 287 8.61 -22.27 -6.51
C ILE A 287 10.00 -22.86 -6.20
N PRO A 288 10.95 -22.91 -7.15
CA PRO A 288 12.27 -23.44 -6.87
C PRO A 288 12.92 -22.62 -5.75
N SER A 289 13.01 -23.24 -4.57
CA SER A 289 13.76 -22.75 -3.42
C SER A 289 15.25 -23.04 -3.66
N ASN A 290 15.94 -22.17 -4.40
CA ASN A 290 17.40 -22.15 -4.40
C ASN A 290 17.93 -21.29 -3.24
N ILE A 291 17.36 -21.46 -2.05
CA ILE A 291 17.89 -20.92 -0.80
C ILE A 291 17.76 -22.05 0.21
N ASP A 292 18.88 -22.71 0.50
CA ASP A 292 18.97 -23.71 1.56
C ASP A 292 18.53 -23.08 2.90
N PRO A 293 17.73 -23.78 3.73
CA PRO A 293 17.43 -23.32 5.07
C PRO A 293 18.70 -23.44 5.93
N PHE A 294 19.44 -22.33 6.06
CA PHE A 294 20.61 -22.27 6.93
C PHE A 294 20.19 -22.40 8.40
N VAL A 295 20.59 -23.53 8.98
CA VAL A 295 20.62 -23.80 10.41
C VAL A 295 21.55 -22.78 11.09
N LYS A 296 21.05 -22.07 12.12
CA LYS A 296 21.88 -21.18 12.94
C LYS A 296 23.05 -21.97 13.55
N PRO A 297 24.30 -21.51 13.45
CA PRO A 297 25.41 -22.12 14.19
C PRO A 297 25.23 -21.85 15.68
N ILE A 298 25.19 -22.92 16.47
CA ILE A 298 25.28 -22.88 17.93
C ILE A 298 26.72 -22.48 18.25
N SER A 299 26.90 -21.33 18.90
CA SER A 299 28.21 -20.95 19.45
C SER A 299 28.55 -21.85 20.65
N PRO A 300 29.76 -22.40 20.76
CA PRO A 300 30.16 -23.12 21.95
C PRO A 300 30.46 -22.13 23.07
N THR A 301 29.68 -22.19 24.16
CA THR A 301 29.99 -21.50 25.41
C THR A 301 31.29 -22.07 25.97
N ILE A 302 32.35 -21.28 25.90
CA ILE A 302 33.60 -21.53 26.61
C ILE A 302 33.34 -21.28 28.10
N GLN A 303 33.24 -22.35 28.89
CA GLN A 303 33.39 -22.28 30.35
C GLN A 303 34.88 -22.13 30.67
N GLN A 304 35.33 -20.89 30.87
CA GLN A 304 36.53 -20.61 31.66
C GLN A 304 36.08 -20.45 33.12
N SER A 305 36.26 -21.50 33.90
CA SER A 305 36.27 -21.42 35.36
C SER A 305 37.70 -21.25 35.83
N ASN A 306 38.05 -20.06 36.29
CA ASN A 306 39.15 -19.84 37.21
C ASN A 306 38.94 -18.49 37.90
N GLU A 307 38.46 -18.52 39.13
CA GLU A 307 38.97 -17.60 40.15
C GLU A 307 38.95 -18.29 41.51
N HIS A 308 40.15 -18.41 42.06
CA HIS A 308 40.45 -18.85 43.40
C HIS A 308 40.10 -17.76 44.41
N GLY A 309 39.58 -18.20 45.56
CA GLY A 309 40.15 -17.83 46.84
C GLY A 309 39.33 -16.89 47.71
N GLU A 310 38.60 -17.47 48.66
CA GLU A 310 38.65 -16.94 50.02
C GLU A 310 39.27 -17.97 50.96
N LYS A 311 40.13 -17.42 51.80
CA LYS A 311 41.00 -18.07 52.78
C LYS A 311 40.20 -18.72 53.91
N SER A 312 40.69 -19.86 54.37
CA SER A 312 41.34 -19.91 55.69
C SER A 312 42.85 -20.01 55.46
#